data_AF-A0A8J3QP21-F1
#
_entry.id   AF-A0A8J3QP21-F1
#
_cell.length_a   1.000
_cell.length_b   1.000
_cell.length_c   1.000
_cell.angle_alpha   90.00
_cell.angle_beta   90.00
_cell.angle_gamma   90.00
#
_symmetry.space_group_name_H-M   'P 1'
#
loop_
_entity.id
_entity.type
_entity.pdbx_description
1 polymer ?
#
loop_
_entity_poly.entity_id
_entity_poly.type
_entity_poly.pdbx_seq_one_letter_code
_entity_poly.pdbx_strand_id
1 'polypeptide(L)'
;MRAAGLVSGNAKLTVKVAPMCAGSWQYTVFTVSGREPLQVVTQGQPGALTLVTAGTNVCSTQVSAQAPAGILSVAQCGLGVPPA
;
A
#
# COMPACT_ATOMS: atom_id res chain seq x y z
N MET A 1 -1.14 11.22 -9.02
CA MET A 1 -0.08 11.86 -8.22
C MET A 1 1.10 10.91 -8.10
N ARG A 2 2.33 11.35 -8.36
CA ARG A 2 3.55 10.60 -7.99
C ARG A 2 3.98 11.12 -6.63
N ALA A 3 4.05 10.26 -5.62
CA ALA A 3 4.62 10.66 -4.34
C ALA A 3 6.12 10.91 -4.54
N ALA A 4 6.50 12.20 -4.54
CA ALA A 4 7.90 12.59 -4.64
C ALA A 4 8.66 12.07 -3.40
N GLY A 5 9.78 11.40 -3.62
CA GLY A 5 10.67 10.95 -2.55
C GLY A 5 10.51 9.50 -2.05
N LEU A 6 9.51 8.74 -2.52
CA LEU A 6 9.41 7.31 -2.18
C LEU A 6 10.49 6.45 -2.84
N VAL A 7 10.96 6.88 -4.00
CA VAL A 7 11.88 6.10 -4.83
C VAL A 7 12.85 7.08 -5.50
N SER A 8 14.13 6.71 -5.63
CA SER A 8 15.11 7.57 -6.31
C SER A 8 14.66 7.85 -7.75
N GLY A 9 14.95 9.05 -8.26
CA GLY A 9 14.41 9.52 -9.54
C GLY A 9 14.77 8.66 -10.77
N ASN A 10 15.76 7.80 -10.63
CA ASN A 10 16.27 6.87 -11.64
C ASN A 10 15.78 5.41 -11.46
N ALA A 11 15.00 5.11 -10.42
CA ALA A 11 14.49 3.77 -10.21
C ALA A 11 13.32 3.45 -11.15
N LYS A 12 13.38 2.30 -11.81
CA LYS A 12 12.27 1.80 -12.63
C LYS A 12 11.25 1.12 -11.70
N LEU A 13 10.02 1.62 -11.74
CA LEU A 13 8.86 1.05 -11.04
C LEU A 13 8.00 0.26 -12.03
N THR A 14 7.67 -0.97 -11.67
CA THR A 14 6.69 -1.78 -12.39
C THR A 14 5.61 -2.22 -11.42
N VAL A 15 4.34 -2.18 -11.84
CA VAL A 15 3.24 -2.72 -11.02
C VAL A 15 3.38 -4.24 -10.97
N LYS A 16 3.59 -4.78 -9.77
CA LYS A 16 3.62 -6.23 -9.52
C LYS A 16 2.22 -6.76 -9.25
N VAL A 17 1.47 -6.01 -8.45
CA VAL A 17 0.08 -6.32 -8.07
C VAL A 17 -0.76 -5.10 -8.40
N ALA A 18 -1.80 -5.32 -9.21
CA ALA A 18 -2.73 -4.26 -9.57
C ALA A 18 -3.41 -3.66 -8.32
N PRO A 19 -3.88 -2.41 -8.40
CA PRO A 19 -4.64 -1.77 -7.34
C PRO A 19 -5.79 -2.65 -6.82
N MET A 20 -5.69 -3.07 -5.56
CA MET A 20 -6.81 -3.68 -4.85
C MET A 20 -7.50 -2.60 -4.03
N CYS A 21 -8.78 -2.39 -4.31
CA CYS A 21 -9.55 -1.30 -3.73
C CYS A 21 -10.59 -1.85 -2.74
N ALA A 22 -10.76 -1.15 -1.62
CA ALA A 22 -11.88 -1.35 -0.70
C ALA A 22 -12.37 0.01 -0.21
N GLY A 23 -13.59 0.39 -0.59
CA GLY A 23 -14.10 1.74 -0.32
C GLY A 23 -13.17 2.81 -0.90
N SER A 24 -12.76 3.76 -0.07
CA SER A 24 -11.80 4.82 -0.44
C SER A 24 -10.33 4.39 -0.27
N TRP A 25 -10.03 3.13 0.00
CA TRP A 25 -8.67 2.65 0.24
C TRP A 25 -8.16 1.83 -0.93
N GLN A 26 -6.86 1.94 -1.20
CA GLN A 26 -6.20 1.20 -2.25
C GLN A 26 -4.84 0.67 -1.78
N TYR A 27 -4.58 -0.59 -2.08
CA TYR A 27 -3.30 -1.26 -1.90
C TYR A 27 -2.68 -1.58 -3.27
N THR A 28 -1.37 -1.37 -3.41
CA THR A 28 -0.63 -1.67 -4.64
C THR A 28 0.78 -2.12 -4.31
N VAL A 29 1.31 -3.10 -5.04
CA VAL A 29 2.70 -3.54 -4.90
C VAL A 29 3.46 -3.20 -6.16
N PHE A 30 4.59 -2.53 -5.98
CA PHE A 30 5.51 -2.19 -7.06
C PHE A 30 6.80 -2.99 -6.93
N THR A 31 7.29 -3.50 -8.04
CA THR A 31 8.68 -3.93 -8.16
C THR A 31 9.54 -2.70 -8.41
N VAL A 32 10.61 -2.56 -7.64
CA VAL A 32 11.61 -1.50 -7.81
C VAL A 32 12.93 -2.16 -8.19
N SER A 33 13.54 -1.73 -9.30
CA SER A 33 14.81 -2.31 -9.74
C SER A 33 15.90 -2.19 -8.66
N GLY A 34 16.52 -3.32 -8.30
CA GLY A 34 17.59 -3.38 -7.30
C GLY A 34 17.14 -3.26 -5.85
N ARG A 35 15.84 -3.42 -5.54
CA ARG A 35 15.28 -3.35 -4.18
C ARG A 35 14.17 -4.38 -3.97
N GLU A 36 13.82 -4.57 -2.70
CA GLU A 36 12.63 -5.32 -2.30
C GLU A 36 11.35 -4.65 -2.84
N PRO A 37 10.28 -5.42 -3.14
CA PRO A 37 9.01 -4.84 -3.58
C PRO A 37 8.47 -3.80 -2.60
N LEU A 38 8.03 -2.67 -3.15
CA LEU A 38 7.44 -1.58 -2.41
C LEU A 38 5.93 -1.78 -2.33
N GLN A 39 5.42 -1.96 -1.13
CA GLN A 39 3.99 -1.93 -0.85
C GLN A 39 3.56 -0.48 -0.63
N VAL A 40 2.38 -0.12 -1.14
CA VAL A 40 1.83 1.24 -1.06
C VAL A 40 0.37 1.18 -0.68
N VAL A 41 0.00 1.90 0.37
CA VAL A 41 -1.38 2.10 0.80
C VAL A 41 -1.75 3.57 0.59
N THR A 42 -2.85 3.79 -0.13
CA THR A 42 -3.40 5.11 -0.42
C THR A 42 -4.86 5.17 -0.02
N GLN A 43 -5.36 6.38 0.24
CA GLN A 43 -6.74 6.63 0.58
C GLN A 43 -7.26 7.87 -0.16
N GLY A 44 -8.50 7.84 -0.64
CA GLY A 44 -9.16 8.96 -1.28
C GLY A 44 -10.05 8.52 -2.44
N GLN A 45 -10.58 9.50 -3.18
CA GLN A 45 -11.32 9.24 -4.41
C GLN A 45 -10.36 8.95 -5.58
N PRO A 46 -10.80 8.23 -6.63
CA PRO A 46 -10.05 8.11 -7.86
C PRO A 46 -9.64 9.49 -8.39
N GLY A 47 -8.35 9.69 -8.66
CA GLY A 47 -7.80 10.99 -9.09
C GLY A 47 -7.36 11.92 -7.95
N ALA A 48 -7.80 11.68 -6.72
CA ALA A 48 -7.46 12.46 -5.52
C ALA A 48 -6.92 11.56 -4.38
N LEU A 49 -6.08 10.58 -4.73
CA LEU A 49 -5.48 9.65 -3.77
C LEU A 49 -4.37 10.31 -2.95
N THR A 50 -4.47 10.18 -1.64
CA THR A 50 -3.44 10.56 -0.67
C THR A 50 -2.64 9.33 -0.25
N LEU A 51 -1.32 9.47 -0.16
CA LEU A 51 -0.46 8.43 0.38
C LEU A 51 -0.66 8.30 1.89
N VAL A 52 -1.01 7.11 2.36
CA VAL A 52 -1.09 6.79 3.79
C VAL A 52 0.26 6.25 4.26
N THR A 53 0.80 5.27 3.54
CA THR A 53 2.12 4.69 3.84
C THR A 53 2.69 3.97 2.61
N ALA A 54 4.01 3.87 2.55
CA ALA A 54 4.72 3.08 1.58
C ALA A 54 6.00 2.50 2.19
N GLY A 55 6.27 1.23 1.92
CA GLY A 55 7.43 0.53 2.45
C GLY A 55 7.34 -0.96 2.20
N THR A 56 8.28 -1.70 2.79
CA THR A 56 8.22 -3.18 2.84
C THR A 56 7.28 -3.66 3.97
N ASN A 57 6.97 -2.78 4.93
CA ASN A 57 5.93 -2.93 5.93
C ASN A 57 5.01 -1.70 5.91
N VAL A 58 3.71 -1.92 5.75
CA VAL A 58 2.68 -0.88 5.64
C VAL A 58 1.68 -0.89 6.79
N CYS A 59 1.94 -1.66 7.85
CA CYS A 59 1.03 -1.82 8.98
C CYS A 59 1.23 -0.70 10.00
N SER A 60 1.02 0.56 9.57
CA SER A 60 1.02 1.71 10.47
C SER A 60 -0.22 1.71 11.36
N THR A 61 -0.18 2.46 12.46
CA THR A 61 -1.33 2.63 13.37
C THR A 61 -2.59 3.09 12.63
N GLN A 62 -2.44 3.97 11.64
CA GLN A 62 -3.55 4.43 10.81
C GLN A 62 -4.13 3.30 9.93
N VAL A 63 -3.26 2.52 9.27
CA VAL A 63 -3.72 1.39 8.45
C VAL A 63 -4.45 0.38 9.32
N SER A 64 -3.86 -0.03 10.43
CA SER A 64 -4.47 -1.02 11.33
C SER A 64 -5.78 -0.55 11.96
N ALA A 65 -5.95 0.75 12.21
CA ALA A 65 -7.15 1.29 12.86
C ALA A 65 -8.29 1.65 11.88
N GLN A 66 -7.98 2.00 10.63
CA GLN A 66 -8.95 2.63 9.73
C GLN A 66 -9.12 1.90 8.39
N ALA A 67 -8.17 1.04 8.00
CA ALA A 67 -8.27 0.35 6.73
C ALA A 67 -9.36 -0.75 6.78
N PRO A 68 -10.13 -0.93 5.70
CA PRO A 68 -11.09 -2.02 5.61
C PRO A 68 -10.44 -3.39 5.73
N ALA A 69 -11.18 -4.40 6.18
CA ALA A 69 -10.68 -5.78 6.35
C ALA A 69 -10.01 -6.34 5.08
N GLY A 70 -10.54 -6.01 3.89
CA GLY A 70 -9.91 -6.39 2.62
C GLY A 70 -8.50 -5.84 2.44
N ILE A 71 -8.26 -4.58 2.84
CA ILE A 71 -6.94 -3.95 2.79
C ILE A 71 -6.02 -4.56 3.86
N LEU A 72 -6.52 -4.73 5.09
CA LEU A 72 -5.75 -5.38 6.16
C LEU A 72 -5.29 -6.80 5.78
N SER A 73 -6.16 -7.55 5.11
CA SER A 73 -5.86 -8.91 4.64
C SER A 73 -4.76 -8.92 3.57
N VAL A 74 -4.88 -8.11 2.51
CA VAL A 74 -3.90 -8.10 1.41
C VAL A 74 -2.58 -7.45 1.78
N ALA A 75 -2.60 -6.49 2.72
CA ALA A 75 -1.42 -5.87 3.30
C ALA A 75 -0.81 -6.69 4.45
N GLN A 76 -1.47 -7.80 4.83
CA GLN A 76 -1.04 -8.68 5.93
C GLN A 76 -0.90 -7.94 7.27
N CYS A 77 -1.73 -6.93 7.50
CA CYS A 77 -1.74 -6.07 8.70
C CYS A 77 -2.73 -6.51 9.78
N GLY A 78 -3.16 -7.76 9.74
CA GLY A 78 -3.98 -8.33 10.81
C GLY A 78 -3.19 -8.37 12.12
N LEU A 79 -3.83 -7.96 13.22
CA LEU A 79 -3.49 -8.49 14.53
C LEU A 79 -3.54 -10.02 14.38
N GLY A 80 -2.54 -10.75 14.86
CA GLY A 80 -2.45 -12.22 14.73
C GLY A 80 -3.57 -12.96 15.45
N VAL A 81 -4.81 -12.79 15.00
CA VAL A 81 -5.98 -13.54 15.42
C VAL A 81 -6.15 -14.66 14.39
N PRO A 82 -5.78 -15.91 14.71
CA PRO A 82 -6.12 -17.04 13.87
C PRO A 82 -7.65 -17.12 13.72
N PRO A 83 -8.18 -17.56 12.56
CA PRO A 83 -9.61 -17.80 12.43
C PRO A 83 -10.03 -18.84 13.48
N ALA A 84 -11.06 -18.50 14.27
CA ALA A 84 -11.73 -19.43 15.19
C ALA A 84 -12.48 -20.52 14.41
#